data_AF-A0A8T6S1B7-F1
#
_entry.id   AF-A0A8T6S1B7-F1
#
_cell.length_a   1.000
_cell.length_b   1.000
_cell.length_c   1.000
_cell.angle_alpha   90.00
_cell.angle_beta   90.00
_cell.angle_gamma   90.00
#
_symmetry.space_group_name_H-M   'P 1'
#
loop_
_entity.id
_entity.type
_entity.pdbx_description
1 polymer ?
#
loop_
_entity_poly.entity_id
_entity_poly.type
_entity_poly.pdbx_seq_one_letter_code
_entity_poly.pdbx_strand_id
1 'polypeptide(L)'
;MVEMDSVPYFPGCTCKADALPFEVSAKAIMRELGFELAEWDRWTCCGTVHSMASDDLIHHLGPARNLIRVQELGSDRMVTICSMCYSTMALAARLFGEDEEKLDKLNDFLYDEVNYQGNVRVLHLLQFLRDEVGWDAVKERVKRPLEGLRV
;
A
#
# COMPACT_ATOMS: atom_id res chain seq x y z
N MET A 1 18.09 -9.67 19.75
CA MET A 1 17.04 -8.74 19.31
C MET A 1 16.95 -8.95 17.82
N VAL A 2 15.85 -9.53 17.33
CA VAL A 2 15.68 -9.74 15.88
C VAL A 2 15.40 -8.36 15.29
N GLU A 3 16.23 -7.93 14.35
CA GLU A 3 16.03 -6.70 13.58
C GLU A 3 14.68 -6.85 12.86
N MET A 4 13.74 -5.93 13.13
CA MET A 4 12.38 -5.99 12.58
C MET A 4 12.28 -4.97 11.46
N ASP A 5 12.06 -5.45 10.24
CA ASP A 5 11.98 -4.59 9.07
C ASP A 5 10.68 -3.80 9.10
N SER A 6 10.80 -2.46 9.06
CA SER A 6 9.65 -1.57 9.01
C SER A 6 9.19 -1.36 7.57
N VAL A 7 7.89 -1.54 7.32
CA VAL A 7 7.28 -1.42 5.99
C VAL A 7 6.17 -0.38 6.04
N PRO A 8 6.23 0.69 5.22
CA PRO A 8 5.15 1.68 5.14
C PRO A 8 3.81 1.03 4.80
N TYR A 9 2.80 1.33 5.60
CA TYR A 9 1.49 0.70 5.54
C TYR A 9 0.36 1.71 5.38
N PHE A 10 -0.41 1.53 4.31
CA PHE A 10 -1.63 2.31 4.06
C PHE A 10 -2.87 1.54 4.52
N PRO A 11 -3.57 2.02 5.56
CA PRO A 11 -4.74 1.35 6.09
C PRO A 11 -5.97 1.50 5.22
N GLY A 12 -6.13 2.66 4.56
CA GLY A 12 -7.38 3.03 3.89
C GLY A 12 -8.50 3.42 4.86
N CYS A 13 -9.56 4.02 4.33
CA CYS A 13 -10.65 4.57 5.14
C CYS A 13 -11.55 3.49 5.76
N THR A 14 -11.98 2.49 4.99
CA THR A 14 -12.90 1.44 5.47
C THR A 14 -12.27 0.56 6.55
N CYS A 15 -10.98 0.24 6.44
CA CYS A 15 -10.28 -0.52 7.48
C CYS A 15 -10.31 0.20 8.82
N LYS A 16 -10.14 1.54 8.81
CA LYS A 16 -10.18 2.36 10.02
C LYS A 16 -11.57 2.55 10.60
N ALA A 17 -12.60 2.62 9.75
CA ALA A 17 -13.97 2.84 10.19
C ALA A 17 -14.65 1.56 10.67
N ASP A 18 -14.67 0.52 9.82
CA ASP A 18 -15.58 -0.62 9.98
C ASP A 18 -14.87 -1.98 10.08
N ALA A 19 -13.60 -2.05 9.69
CA ALA A 19 -12.86 -3.31 9.62
C ALA A 19 -11.56 -3.32 10.45
N LEU A 20 -11.58 -2.69 11.64
CA LEU A 20 -10.43 -2.68 12.55
C LEU A 20 -9.88 -4.09 12.87
N PRO A 21 -10.71 -5.14 13.07
CA PRO A 21 -10.18 -6.50 13.29
C PRO A 21 -9.31 -7.01 12.13
N PHE A 22 -9.58 -6.56 10.91
CA PHE A 22 -8.80 -6.93 9.74
C PHE A 22 -7.38 -6.35 9.82
N GLU A 23 -7.24 -5.06 10.15
CA GLU A 23 -5.94 -4.43 10.39
C GLU A 23 -5.19 -5.07 11.57
N VAL A 24 -5.88 -5.33 12.68
CA VAL A 24 -5.28 -5.97 13.86
C VAL A 24 -4.70 -7.33 13.50
N SER A 25 -5.45 -8.15 12.76
CA SER A 25 -4.97 -9.46 12.32
C SER A 25 -3.78 -9.36 11.37
N ALA A 26 -3.80 -8.41 10.42
CA ALA A 26 -2.72 -8.19 9.47
C ALA A 26 -1.41 -7.77 10.17
N LYS A 27 -1.48 -6.80 11.10
CA LYS A 27 -0.33 -6.36 11.90
C LYS A 27 0.21 -7.47 12.78
N ALA A 28 -0.64 -8.29 13.39
CA ALA A 28 -0.22 -9.42 14.20
C ALA A 28 0.52 -10.49 13.36
N ILE A 29 0.00 -10.82 12.17
CA ILE A 29 0.65 -11.78 11.26
C ILE A 29 2.01 -11.26 10.82
N MET A 30 2.11 -9.99 10.43
CA MET A 30 3.37 -9.41 9.97
C MET A 30 4.45 -9.39 11.06
N ARG A 31 4.08 -9.09 12.31
CA ARG A 31 5.03 -9.17 13.44
C ARG A 31 5.56 -10.57 13.69
N GLU A 32 4.73 -11.60 13.58
CA GLU A 32 5.18 -12.99 13.69
C GLU A 32 6.13 -13.40 12.55
N LEU A 33 6.02 -12.72 11.40
CA LEU A 33 6.90 -12.87 10.24
C LEU A 33 8.14 -11.95 10.30
N GLY A 34 8.30 -11.13 11.34
CA GLY A 34 9.47 -10.26 11.53
C GLY A 34 9.36 -8.88 10.87
N PHE A 35 8.15 -8.43 10.52
CA PHE A 35 7.90 -7.13 9.89
C PHE A 35 6.98 -6.26 10.75
N GLU A 36 7.25 -4.96 10.83
CA GLU A 36 6.33 -3.98 11.40
C GLU A 36 5.66 -3.18 10.28
N LEU A 37 4.32 -3.26 10.19
CA LEU A 37 3.54 -2.42 9.30
C LEU A 37 3.39 -1.02 9.92
N ALA A 38 4.22 -0.09 9.46
CA ALA A 38 4.29 1.28 9.94
C ALA A 38 3.33 2.19 9.17
N GLU A 39 2.24 2.59 9.83
CA GLU A 39 1.35 3.62 9.33
C GLU A 39 1.98 5.01 9.50
N TRP A 40 1.77 5.91 8.54
CA TRP A 40 2.22 7.30 8.63
C TRP A 40 1.06 8.24 8.95
N ASP A 41 1.32 9.34 9.64
CA ASP A 41 0.25 10.16 10.23
C ASP A 41 -0.60 10.95 9.21
N ARG A 42 -0.02 11.35 8.07
CA ARG A 42 -0.65 12.23 7.07
C ARG A 42 -1.01 11.47 5.78
N TRP A 43 -1.87 10.47 5.88
CA TRP A 43 -2.45 9.82 4.69
C TRP A 43 -3.80 10.43 4.31
N THR A 44 -4.13 10.39 3.02
CA THR A 44 -5.46 10.77 2.49
C THR A 44 -6.19 9.57 1.94
N CYS A 45 -7.52 9.59 1.93
CA CYS A 45 -8.29 8.51 1.28
C CYS A 45 -7.80 8.31 -0.16
N CYS A 46 -7.67 7.04 -0.58
CA CYS A 46 -7.26 6.70 -1.95
C CYS A 46 -8.25 7.17 -3.02
N GLY A 47 -9.46 7.62 -2.63
CA GLY A 47 -10.42 8.22 -3.56
C GLY A 47 -10.95 7.23 -4.60
N THR A 48 -11.04 5.93 -4.25
CA THR A 48 -11.57 4.90 -5.14
C THR A 48 -12.89 5.36 -5.77
N VAL A 49 -12.86 5.53 -7.09
CA VAL A 49 -14.02 5.77 -7.94
C VAL A 49 -13.91 4.86 -9.15
N HIS A 50 -15.06 4.47 -9.71
CA HIS A 50 -15.11 3.73 -10.98
C HIS A 50 -15.17 4.71 -12.15
N SER A 51 -14.07 5.44 -12.39
CA SER A 51 -13.94 6.26 -13.60
C SER A 51 -13.53 5.37 -14.78
N MET A 52 -14.22 5.47 -15.90
CA MET A 52 -13.84 4.79 -17.16
C MET A 52 -12.87 5.64 -18.00
N ALA A 53 -12.59 6.88 -17.58
CA ALA A 53 -11.70 7.79 -18.27
C ALA A 53 -10.24 7.51 -17.87
N SER A 54 -9.36 7.30 -18.86
CA SER A 54 -7.95 6.96 -18.66
C SER A 54 -7.04 8.18 -18.49
N ASP A 55 -7.56 9.39 -18.70
CA ASP A 55 -6.88 10.68 -18.61
C ASP A 55 -7.26 11.48 -17.36
N ASP A 56 -7.88 10.81 -16.40
CA ASP A 56 -8.53 11.42 -15.25
C ASP A 56 -7.56 11.72 -14.09
N LEU A 57 -6.70 12.71 -14.27
CA LEU A 57 -5.66 13.09 -13.31
C LEU A 57 -6.22 13.49 -11.93
N ILE A 58 -7.40 14.11 -11.89
CA ILE A 58 -7.98 14.62 -10.63
C ILE A 58 -8.31 13.49 -9.65
N HIS A 59 -8.74 12.32 -10.15
CA HIS A 59 -9.03 11.17 -9.30
C HIS A 59 -7.77 10.44 -8.82
N HIS A 60 -6.60 10.76 -9.37
CA HIS A 60 -5.32 10.23 -8.93
C HIS A 60 -4.59 11.11 -7.90
N LEU A 61 -5.16 12.26 -7.51
CA LEU A 61 -4.53 13.17 -6.54
C LEU A 61 -4.44 12.58 -5.12
N GLY A 62 -5.49 11.92 -4.65
CA GLY A 62 -5.49 11.24 -3.35
C GLY A 62 -4.39 10.17 -3.28
N PRO A 63 -4.33 9.27 -4.28
CA PRO A 63 -3.23 8.33 -4.41
C PRO A 63 -1.84 8.97 -4.51
N ALA A 64 -1.68 9.96 -5.38
CA ALA A 64 -0.41 10.65 -5.59
C ALA A 64 0.15 11.24 -4.28
N ARG A 65 -0.69 11.91 -3.48
CA ARG A 65 -0.28 12.45 -2.17
C ARG A 65 0.25 11.36 -1.25
N ASN A 66 -0.38 10.19 -1.22
CA ASN A 66 0.12 9.07 -0.42
C ASN A 66 1.45 8.52 -0.95
N LEU A 67 1.62 8.43 -2.27
CA LEU A 67 2.90 8.01 -2.89
C LEU A 67 4.03 9.00 -2.56
N ILE A 68 3.75 10.30 -2.59
CA ILE A 68 4.69 11.36 -2.16
C ILE A 68 5.09 11.15 -0.70
N ARG A 69 4.16 10.82 0.21
CA ARG A 69 4.52 10.53 1.61
C ARG A 69 5.44 9.33 1.75
N VAL A 70 5.20 8.25 1.00
CA VAL A 70 6.07 7.07 1.02
C VAL A 70 7.49 7.44 0.57
N GLN A 71 7.60 8.27 -0.47
CA GLN A 71 8.88 8.82 -0.92
C GLN A 71 9.56 9.69 0.15
N GLU A 72 8.82 10.56 0.84
CA GLU A 72 9.35 11.39 1.93
C GLU A 72 9.83 10.56 3.14
N LEU A 73 9.23 9.39 3.37
CA LEU A 73 9.72 8.40 4.34
C LEU A 73 11.02 7.72 3.90
N GLY A 74 11.52 8.02 2.70
CA GLY A 74 12.71 7.39 2.12
C GLY A 74 12.47 5.96 1.65
N SER A 75 11.22 5.57 1.43
CA SER A 75 10.87 4.22 0.98
C SER A 75 10.46 4.22 -0.49
N ASP A 76 10.82 3.14 -1.18
CA ASP A 76 10.43 2.87 -2.57
C ASP A 76 9.18 1.97 -2.65
N ARG A 77 8.56 1.62 -1.51
CA ARG A 77 7.44 0.68 -1.46
C ARG A 77 6.47 0.96 -0.32
N MET A 78 5.22 0.54 -0.53
CA MET A 78 4.18 0.55 0.50
C MET A 78 3.30 -0.69 0.41
N VAL A 79 2.72 -1.08 1.54
CA VAL A 79 1.77 -2.19 1.64
C VAL A 79 0.38 -1.69 1.98
N THR A 80 -0.64 -2.30 1.40
CA THR A 80 -2.03 -2.17 1.85
C THR A 80 -2.74 -3.52 1.90
N ILE A 81 -3.77 -3.62 2.72
CA ILE A 81 -4.59 -4.85 2.88
C ILE A 81 -5.93 -4.78 2.15
N CYS A 82 -6.30 -3.60 1.64
CA CYS A 82 -7.56 -3.41 0.93
C CYS A 82 -7.32 -3.53 -0.58
N SER A 83 -8.03 -4.44 -1.25
CA SER A 83 -7.93 -4.65 -2.70
C SER A 83 -8.30 -3.41 -3.51
N MET A 84 -9.29 -2.63 -3.05
CA MET A 84 -9.71 -1.40 -3.72
C MET A 84 -8.64 -0.31 -3.60
N CYS A 85 -8.10 -0.11 -2.39
CA CYS A 85 -6.99 0.80 -2.17
C CYS A 85 -5.77 0.39 -3.00
N TYR A 86 -5.42 -0.91 -3.01
CA TYR A 86 -4.34 -1.45 -3.82
C TYR A 86 -4.54 -1.11 -5.30
N SER A 87 -5.71 -1.43 -5.86
CA SER A 87 -6.00 -1.20 -7.29
C SER A 87 -5.86 0.28 -7.67
N THR A 88 -6.48 1.18 -6.90
CA THR A 88 -6.43 2.63 -7.17
C THR A 88 -5.00 3.20 -7.01
N MET A 89 -4.29 2.80 -5.95
CA MET A 89 -2.91 3.25 -5.70
C MET A 89 -1.93 2.70 -6.73
N ALA A 90 -2.02 1.42 -7.08
CA ALA A 90 -1.15 0.78 -8.07
C ALA A 90 -1.38 1.35 -9.47
N LEU A 91 -2.63 1.67 -9.83
CA LEU A 91 -2.93 2.36 -11.09
C LEU A 91 -2.27 3.75 -11.13
N ALA A 92 -2.38 4.54 -10.06
CA ALA A 92 -1.73 5.84 -9.98
C ALA A 92 -0.19 5.73 -10.04
N ALA A 93 0.39 4.81 -9.27
CA ALA A 93 1.84 4.57 -9.28
C ALA A 93 2.34 4.18 -10.67
N ARG A 94 1.59 3.30 -11.37
CA ARG A 94 1.89 2.92 -12.75
C ARG A 94 1.77 4.11 -13.71
N LEU A 95 0.66 4.86 -13.65
CA LEU A 95 0.40 6.00 -14.52
C LEU A 95 1.54 7.02 -14.45
N PHE A 96 1.94 7.40 -13.24
CA PHE A 96 2.98 8.40 -13.01
C PHE A 96 4.40 7.85 -13.15
N GLY A 97 4.59 6.53 -13.11
CA GLY A 97 5.88 5.89 -13.38
C GLY A 97 6.14 5.59 -14.86
N GLU A 98 5.08 5.50 -15.69
CA GLU A 98 5.19 5.17 -17.12
C GLU A 98 5.01 6.38 -18.05
N ASP A 99 4.40 7.48 -17.59
CA ASP A 99 4.03 8.64 -18.42
C ASP A 99 4.58 9.95 -17.82
N GLU A 100 5.71 10.41 -18.38
CA GLU A 100 6.45 11.61 -17.92
C GLU A 100 5.60 12.88 -18.04
N GLU A 101 4.80 13.03 -19.10
CA GLU A 101 3.92 14.20 -19.27
C GLU A 101 2.86 14.27 -18.16
N LYS A 102 2.31 13.13 -17.75
CA LYS A 102 1.37 13.08 -16.63
C LYS A 102 2.04 13.28 -15.28
N LEU A 103 3.27 12.81 -15.11
CA LEU A 103 4.06 13.06 -13.91
C LEU A 103 4.37 14.55 -13.74
N ASP A 104 4.78 15.22 -14.81
CA ASP A 104 5.03 16.67 -14.81
C ASP A 104 3.77 17.45 -14.47
N LYS A 105 2.64 17.14 -15.12
CA LYS A 105 1.33 17.76 -14.81
C LYS A 105 0.90 17.54 -13.37
N LEU A 106 1.15 16.34 -12.82
CA LEU A 106 0.85 16.06 -11.42
C LEU A 106 1.68 16.96 -10.49
N ASN A 107 2.99 17.05 -10.73
CA ASN A 107 3.90 17.86 -9.94
C ASN A 107 3.58 19.36 -10.05
N ASP A 108 3.23 19.84 -11.24
CA ASP A 108 2.74 21.22 -11.45
C ASP A 108 1.43 21.49 -10.68
N PHE A 109 0.52 20.51 -10.65
CA PHE A 109 -0.74 20.65 -9.92
C PHE A 109 -0.54 20.61 -8.40
N LEU A 110 0.39 19.78 -7.92
CA LEU A 110 0.78 19.63 -6.52
C LEU A 110 2.03 20.47 -6.19
N TYR A 111 2.08 21.72 -6.66
CA TYR A 111 3.22 22.62 -6.50
C TYR A 111 3.61 22.94 -5.05
N ASP A 112 2.73 22.65 -4.08
CA ASP A 112 2.94 22.81 -2.65
C ASP A 112 3.50 21.54 -1.97
N GLU A 113 3.64 20.45 -2.71
CA GLU A 113 4.19 19.17 -2.27
C GLU A 113 5.61 18.95 -2.83
N VAL A 114 6.33 17.96 -2.28
CA VAL A 114 7.58 17.49 -2.87
C VAL A 114 7.27 16.75 -4.18
N ASN A 115 8.04 17.05 -5.24
CA ASN A 115 7.89 16.39 -6.54
C ASN A 115 7.97 14.86 -6.41
N TYR A 116 6.93 14.19 -6.85
CA TYR A 116 6.91 12.73 -6.95
C TYR A 116 7.87 12.28 -8.05
N GLN A 117 8.61 11.20 -7.78
CA GLN A 117 9.61 10.65 -8.71
C GLN A 117 9.10 9.42 -9.50
N GLY A 118 7.83 9.02 -9.33
CA GLY A 118 7.27 7.92 -10.12
C GLY A 118 7.76 6.53 -9.72
N ASN A 119 8.46 6.37 -8.58
CA ASN A 119 9.21 5.15 -8.26
C ASN A 119 8.64 4.32 -7.09
N VAL A 120 7.54 4.74 -6.46
CA VAL A 120 6.96 4.00 -5.33
C VAL A 120 6.16 2.80 -5.81
N ARG A 121 6.56 1.60 -5.36
CA ARG A 121 5.87 0.33 -5.60
C ARG A 121 4.73 0.13 -4.61
N VAL A 122 3.53 -0.11 -5.13
CA VAL A 122 2.36 -0.42 -4.30
C VAL A 122 2.16 -1.93 -4.26
N LEU A 123 2.19 -2.51 -3.06
CA LEU A 123 2.00 -3.94 -2.85
C LEU A 123 0.72 -4.20 -2.07
N HIS A 124 -0.06 -5.17 -2.52
CA HIS A 124 -1.06 -5.80 -1.66
C HIS A 124 -0.36 -6.70 -0.64
N LEU A 125 -0.89 -6.84 0.58
CA LEU A 125 -0.27 -7.71 1.60
C LEU A 125 -0.02 -9.13 1.09
N LEU A 126 -0.93 -9.70 0.30
CA LEU A 126 -0.73 -11.03 -0.29
C LEU A 126 0.45 -11.10 -1.29
N GLN A 127 0.74 -10.00 -2.01
CA GLN A 127 1.93 -9.92 -2.87
C GLN A 127 3.19 -9.81 -2.02
N PHE A 128 3.16 -9.00 -0.96
CA PHE A 128 4.26 -8.91 0.00
C PHE A 128 4.57 -10.29 0.61
N LEU A 129 3.55 -11.02 1.06
CA LEU A 129 3.72 -12.38 1.59
C LEU A 129 4.29 -13.37 0.56
N ARG A 130 3.91 -13.23 -0.71
CA ARG A 130 4.39 -14.09 -1.79
C ARG A 130 5.84 -13.78 -2.19
N ASP A 131 6.13 -12.50 -2.42
CA ASP A 131 7.32 -12.04 -3.14
C ASP A 131 8.46 -11.61 -2.21
N GLU A 132 8.12 -11.08 -1.03
CA GLU A 132 9.10 -10.54 -0.06
C GLU A 132 9.33 -11.50 1.11
N VAL A 133 8.26 -12.15 1.59
CA VAL A 133 8.35 -13.13 2.71
C VAL A 133 8.59 -14.55 2.21
N GLY A 134 7.83 -14.96 1.19
CA GLY A 134 7.83 -16.32 0.67
C GLY A 134 6.93 -17.29 1.46
N TRP A 135 6.31 -18.23 0.75
CA TRP A 135 5.36 -19.17 1.35
C TRP A 135 5.99 -20.16 2.31
N ASP A 136 7.27 -20.48 2.15
CA ASP A 136 8.00 -21.38 3.06
C ASP A 136 8.11 -20.76 4.46
N ALA A 137 8.49 -19.48 4.56
CA ALA A 137 8.53 -18.74 5.82
C ALA A 137 7.14 -18.62 6.46
N VAL A 138 6.09 -18.40 5.65
CA VAL A 138 4.70 -18.41 6.15
C VAL A 138 4.35 -19.77 6.74
N LYS A 139 4.69 -20.87 6.04
CA LYS A 139 4.40 -22.25 6.47
C LYS A 139 5.12 -22.60 7.77
N GLU A 140 6.37 -22.18 7.95
CA GLU A 140 7.15 -22.39 9.17
C GLU A 140 6.53 -21.72 10.40
N ARG A 141 5.76 -20.65 10.22
CA ARG A 141 5.09 -19.93 11.32
C ARG A 141 3.68 -20.43 11.63
N VAL A 142 3.18 -21.45 10.92
CA VAL A 142 1.85 -22.01 11.17
C VAL A 142 1.84 -22.79 12.50
N LYS A 143 1.18 -22.23 13.51
CA LYS A 143 1.01 -22.87 14.84
C LYS A 143 -0.15 -23.87 14.90
N ARG A 144 -1.23 -23.61 14.15
CA ARG A 144 -2.42 -24.47 14.08
C ARG A 144 -2.85 -24.63 12.62
N PRO A 145 -2.50 -25.74 11.96
CA PRO A 145 -2.96 -26.03 10.61
C PRO A 145 -4.49 -26.02 10.54
N LEU A 146 -5.04 -25.52 9.44
CA LEU A 146 -6.48 -25.46 9.19
C LEU A 146 -6.98 -26.70 8.43
N GLU A 147 -6.25 -27.81 8.52
CA GLU A 147 -6.58 -29.08 7.86
C GLU A 147 -7.84 -29.70 8.48
N GLY A 148 -8.71 -30.27 7.64
CA GLY A 148 -9.93 -30.95 8.09
C GLY A 148 -11.10 -30.05 8.49
N LEU A 149 -11.01 -28.74 8.28
CA LEU A 149 -12.17 -27.84 8.37
C LEU A 149 -13.16 -28.12 7.23
N ARG A 150 -14.44 -28.21 7.57
CA ARG A 150 -15.53 -28.21 6.58
C ARG A 150 -15.93 -26.75 6.34
N VAL A 151 -15.87 -26.31 5.08
CA VAL A 151 -16.28 -24.97 4.63
C VAL A 151 -17.63 -25.05 3.94
#